data_AF-A0A7X9L7H9-F1
#
_entry.id   AF-A0A7X9L7H9-F1
#
_cell.length_a   1.000
_cell.length_b   1.000
_cell.length_c   1.000
_cell.angle_alpha   90.00
_cell.angle_beta   90.00
_cell.angle_gamma   90.00
#
_symmetry.space_group_name_H-M   'P 1'
#
loop_
_entity.id
_entity.type
_entity.pdbx_description
1 polymer ?
#
loop_
_entity_poly.entity_id
_entity_poly.type
_entity_poly.pdbx_seq_one_letter_code
_entity_poly.pdbx_strand_id
1 'polypeptide(L)'
;MVLGGGGLTGVAWLHGVLDELPGVVGTADRVVGTSAGALMAARLLGGRDPNGLRAHVAELAGVRLGAGVVARLVAAQLWPSRRHALKWLGRAAERPTPLASEDFVTLVTRAIGTMVWPEPLVVSAVDAVAGRPAYFTARSGVELGRAVAASCAMPGVMPPVTIDGRPFLDGGLRSPANADLAAGCRRVLVLAPQGRSVRSVRRPSYQAARLRAEGAEVILVAAEHPGVNVMSAAALAGARESGRHAGRSVAAAVRELWTATPDSVPGSVPDAGPAHDRDAGSAIVDGR
;
A
#
# COMPACT_ATOMS: atom_id res chain seq x y z
N MET A 1 -2.66 -7.77 -0.63
CA MET A 1 -1.48 -7.21 -1.34
C MET A 1 -1.14 -5.82 -0.80
N VAL A 2 0.14 -5.49 -0.71
CA VAL A 2 0.63 -4.18 -0.24
C VAL A 2 1.62 -3.61 -1.26
N LEU A 3 1.38 -2.37 -1.70
CA LEU A 3 2.19 -1.62 -2.65
C LEU A 3 2.73 -0.37 -1.96
N GLY A 4 4.02 -0.39 -1.65
CA GLY A 4 4.70 0.68 -0.92
C GLY A 4 5.04 1.91 -1.75
N GLY A 5 5.39 2.98 -1.04
CA GLY A 5 5.83 4.24 -1.63
C GLY A 5 7.24 4.17 -2.20
N GLY A 6 7.54 5.10 -3.10
CA GLY A 6 8.86 5.12 -3.73
C GLY A 6 9.12 6.23 -4.75
N GLY A 7 8.26 7.24 -4.88
CA GLY A 7 8.37 8.24 -5.94
C GLY A 7 8.29 7.63 -7.35
N LEU A 8 8.83 8.33 -8.34
CA LEU A 8 8.84 7.88 -9.74
C LEU A 8 9.66 6.60 -9.94
N THR A 9 10.80 6.47 -9.25
CA THR A 9 11.59 5.23 -9.28
C THR A 9 10.83 4.06 -8.65
N GLY A 10 9.99 4.33 -7.65
CA GLY A 10 9.11 3.34 -7.05
C GLY A 10 8.04 2.87 -8.00
N VAL A 11 7.41 3.78 -8.75
CA VAL A 11 6.46 3.43 -9.83
C VAL A 11 7.15 2.51 -10.86
N ALA A 12 8.35 2.87 -11.31
CA ALA A 12 9.11 2.07 -12.28
C ALA A 12 9.49 0.70 -11.74
N TRP A 13 9.93 0.62 -10.48
CA TRP A 13 10.28 -0.65 -9.84
C TRP A 13 9.05 -1.54 -9.64
N LEU A 14 7.94 -1.00 -9.14
CA LEU A 14 6.67 -1.74 -9.00
C LEU A 14 6.20 -2.27 -10.35
N HIS A 15 6.27 -1.46 -11.40
CA HIS A 15 5.94 -1.89 -12.75
C HIS A 15 6.78 -3.11 -13.16
N GLY A 16 8.10 -3.04 -13.00
CA GLY A 16 8.98 -4.16 -13.32
C GLY A 16 8.66 -5.43 -12.53
N VAL A 17 8.37 -5.32 -11.23
CA VAL A 17 7.97 -6.49 -10.42
C VAL A 17 6.67 -7.10 -10.93
N LEU A 18 5.69 -6.26 -11.26
CA LEU A 18 4.35 -6.70 -11.65
C LEU A 18 4.29 -7.23 -13.08
N ASP A 19 5.22 -6.85 -13.96
CA ASP A 19 5.41 -7.50 -15.27
C ASP A 19 5.65 -9.01 -15.10
N GLU A 20 6.33 -9.41 -14.03
CA GLU A 20 6.72 -10.80 -13.74
C GLU A 20 5.70 -11.52 -12.84
N LEU A 21 4.72 -10.78 -12.30
CA LEU A 21 3.67 -11.28 -11.40
C LEU A 21 2.27 -10.92 -11.93
N PRO A 22 1.87 -11.41 -13.13
CA PRO A 22 0.60 -11.02 -13.75
C PRO A 22 -0.59 -11.45 -12.90
N GLY A 23 -1.61 -10.59 -12.85
CA GLY A 23 -2.91 -10.89 -12.22
C GLY A 23 -2.96 -10.84 -10.69
N VAL A 24 -1.82 -10.77 -9.98
CA VAL A 24 -1.82 -10.80 -8.50
C VAL A 24 -2.52 -9.59 -7.88
N VAL A 25 -2.45 -8.42 -8.52
CA VAL A 25 -3.15 -7.20 -8.04
C VAL A 25 -4.66 -7.34 -8.20
N GLY A 26 -5.12 -7.80 -9.37
CA GLY A 26 -6.55 -7.90 -9.71
C GLY A 26 -7.31 -9.00 -8.95
N THR A 27 -6.59 -9.96 -8.37
CA THR A 27 -7.15 -11.09 -7.62
C THR A 27 -7.01 -10.94 -6.11
N ALA A 28 -6.46 -9.82 -5.62
CA ALA A 28 -6.29 -9.56 -4.21
C ALA A 28 -7.59 -9.09 -3.55
N ASP A 29 -8.00 -9.71 -2.45
CA ASP A 29 -9.18 -9.29 -1.66
C ASP A 29 -9.00 -7.90 -1.01
N ARG A 30 -7.74 -7.50 -0.79
CA ARG A 30 -7.35 -6.20 -0.27
C ARG A 30 -6.05 -5.74 -0.91
N VAL A 31 -6.02 -4.50 -1.36
CA VAL A 31 -4.83 -3.83 -1.90
C VAL A 31 -4.57 -2.56 -1.11
N VAL A 32 -3.43 -2.52 -0.41
CA VAL A 32 -2.98 -1.33 0.31
C VAL A 32 -2.01 -0.55 -0.57
N GLY A 33 -2.33 0.71 -0.87
CA GLY A 33 -1.49 1.61 -1.64
C GLY A 33 -0.90 2.73 -0.79
N THR A 34 0.40 2.98 -0.96
CA THR A 34 1.08 4.16 -0.38
C THR A 34 1.81 4.91 -1.48
N SER A 35 1.50 6.20 -1.68
CA SER A 35 2.21 7.07 -2.64
C SER A 35 2.28 6.44 -4.04
N ALA A 36 3.47 6.21 -4.59
CA ALA A 36 3.71 5.45 -5.82
C ALA A 36 2.87 4.15 -5.94
N GLY A 37 2.73 3.40 -4.84
CA GLY A 37 1.93 2.18 -4.79
C GLY A 37 0.43 2.43 -4.87
N ALA A 38 -0.09 3.53 -4.31
CA ALA A 38 -1.50 3.90 -4.45
C ALA A 38 -1.86 4.27 -5.89
N LEU A 39 -0.99 5.02 -6.55
CA LEU A 39 -1.13 5.38 -7.96
C LEU A 39 -1.08 4.15 -8.87
N MET A 40 -0.13 3.23 -8.65
CA MET A 40 -0.06 1.98 -9.40
C MET A 40 -1.29 1.07 -9.13
N ALA A 41 -1.69 0.94 -7.87
CA ALA A 41 -2.85 0.12 -7.48
C ALA A 41 -4.14 0.61 -8.14
N ALA A 42 -4.44 1.91 -8.02
CA ALA A 42 -5.63 2.53 -8.60
C ALA A 42 -5.70 2.31 -10.12
N ARG A 43 -4.57 2.49 -10.80
CA ARG A 43 -4.46 2.29 -12.25
C ARG A 43 -4.74 0.84 -12.66
N LEU A 44 -4.04 -0.12 -12.03
CA LEU A 44 -4.15 -1.54 -12.39
C LEU A 44 -5.53 -2.12 -12.07
N LEU A 45 -6.07 -1.81 -10.88
CA LEU A 45 -7.42 -2.24 -10.49
C LEU A 45 -8.52 -1.57 -11.34
N GLY A 46 -8.23 -0.37 -11.88
CA GLY A 46 -9.09 0.29 -12.87
C GLY A 46 -8.98 -0.28 -14.29
N GLY A 47 -8.28 -1.40 -14.49
CA GLY A 47 -8.11 -2.05 -15.80
C GLY A 47 -7.23 -1.26 -16.77
N ARG A 48 -6.38 -0.36 -16.28
CA ARG A 48 -5.50 0.46 -17.12
C ARG A 48 -4.10 -0.12 -17.20
N ASP A 49 -3.51 -0.05 -18.39
CA ASP A 49 -2.16 -0.54 -18.64
C ASP A 49 -1.08 0.28 -17.90
N PRO A 50 -0.16 -0.33 -17.15
CA PRO A 50 0.85 0.40 -16.38
C PRO A 50 1.81 1.26 -17.22
N ASN A 51 1.97 1.02 -18.53
CA ASN A 51 2.85 1.86 -19.37
C ASN A 51 2.31 3.27 -19.60
N GLY A 52 1.01 3.51 -19.45
CA GLY A 52 0.45 4.86 -19.55
C GLY A 52 0.89 5.83 -18.44
N LEU A 53 1.62 5.34 -17.42
CA LEU A 53 2.30 6.20 -16.44
C LEU A 53 3.55 6.88 -16.99
N ARG A 54 4.15 6.40 -18.10
CA ARG A 54 5.39 6.98 -18.65
C ARG A 54 5.27 8.46 -18.97
N ALA A 55 4.13 8.88 -19.55
CA ALA A 55 3.87 10.29 -19.88
C ALA A 55 3.80 11.15 -18.61
N HIS A 56 3.05 10.69 -17.61
CA HIS A 56 2.87 11.39 -16.33
C HIS A 56 4.16 11.44 -15.48
N VAL A 57 4.96 10.38 -15.55
CA VAL A 57 6.29 10.34 -14.93
C VAL A 57 7.21 11.38 -15.56
N ALA A 58 7.10 11.64 -16.87
CA ALA A 58 7.87 12.68 -17.53
C ALA A 58 7.43 14.10 -17.13
N GLU A 59 6.13 14.33 -16.90
CA GLU A 59 5.62 15.63 -16.41
C GLU A 59 6.08 15.95 -14.98
N LEU A 60 6.26 14.93 -14.14
CA LEU A 60 6.76 15.07 -12.77
C LEU A 60 8.29 14.94 -12.66
N ALA A 61 8.95 14.47 -13.73
CA ALA A 61 10.38 14.33 -13.80
C ALA A 61 11.04 15.70 -13.89
N GLY A 62 11.92 16.02 -12.94
CA GLY A 62 12.60 17.32 -12.87
C GLY A 62 12.47 17.99 -11.50
N VAL A 63 11.51 17.55 -10.67
CA VAL A 63 11.42 17.98 -9.28
C VAL A 63 12.56 17.36 -8.48
N ARG A 64 13.56 18.17 -8.11
CA ARG A 64 14.67 17.73 -7.24
C ARG A 64 14.29 17.95 -5.78
N LEU A 65 14.52 16.94 -4.95
CA LEU A 65 14.48 17.09 -3.50
C LEU A 65 15.60 18.03 -3.05
N GLY A 66 15.26 19.26 -2.69
CA GLY A 66 16.22 20.20 -2.12
C GLY A 66 16.78 19.69 -0.79
N ALA A 67 18.05 19.97 -0.50
CA ALA A 67 18.71 19.51 0.74
C ALA A 67 17.95 19.90 2.01
N GLY A 68 17.32 21.08 2.03
CA GLY A 68 16.47 21.51 3.14
C GLY A 68 15.19 20.68 3.31
N VAL A 69 14.61 20.16 2.22
CA VAL A 69 13.46 19.25 2.28
C VAL A 69 13.89 17.91 2.88
N VAL A 70 15.01 17.35 2.39
CA VAL A 70 15.58 16.11 2.93
C VAL A 70 15.88 16.25 4.43
N ALA A 71 16.53 17.34 4.84
CA ALA A 71 16.84 17.60 6.25
C ALA A 71 15.58 17.65 7.12
N ARG A 72 14.49 18.29 6.66
CA ARG A 72 13.22 18.33 7.38
C ARG A 72 12.57 16.95 7.51
N LEU A 73 12.56 16.16 6.44
CA LEU A 73 12.01 14.80 6.46
C LEU A 73 12.79 13.90 7.42
N VAL A 74 14.12 14.03 7.46
CA VAL A 74 14.98 13.31 8.43
C VAL A 74 14.70 13.77 9.86
N ALA A 75 14.64 15.10 10.10
CA ALA A 75 14.36 15.65 11.42
C ALA A 75 12.99 15.17 11.97
N ALA A 76 11.97 15.09 11.12
CA ALA A 76 10.66 14.57 11.50
C ALA A 76 10.71 13.10 11.98
N GLN A 77 11.64 12.29 11.46
CA GLN A 77 11.80 10.90 11.90
C GLN A 77 12.40 10.80 13.31
N LEU A 78 13.23 11.78 13.70
CA LEU A 78 13.92 11.86 14.99
C LEU A 78 13.03 12.44 16.10
N TRP A 79 11.95 13.14 15.76
CA TRP A 79 11.04 13.72 16.74
C TRP A 79 10.45 12.65 17.69
N PRO A 80 10.46 12.85 19.02
CA PRO A 80 9.91 11.88 19.97
C PRO A 80 8.45 11.50 19.69
N SER A 81 7.60 12.50 19.45
CA SER A 81 6.20 12.31 19.07
C SER A 81 6.03 12.37 17.56
N ARG A 82 5.63 11.25 16.94
CA ARG A 82 5.25 11.20 15.51
C ARG A 82 4.14 12.21 15.23
N ARG A 83 3.13 12.29 16.10
CA ARG A 83 2.01 13.21 15.92
C ARG A 83 2.48 14.65 15.80
N HIS A 84 3.39 15.09 16.67
CA HIS A 84 3.93 16.45 16.62
C HIS A 84 4.80 16.66 15.38
N ALA A 85 5.60 15.67 14.96
CA ALA A 85 6.37 15.73 13.73
C ALA A 85 5.49 15.94 12.49
N LEU A 86 4.39 15.19 12.38
CA LEU A 86 3.47 15.28 11.25
C LEU A 86 2.73 16.63 11.22
N LYS A 87 2.33 17.16 12.38
CA LYS A 87 1.77 18.52 12.48
C LYS A 87 2.77 19.60 12.08
N TRP A 88 4.03 19.45 12.51
CA TRP A 88 5.10 20.36 12.15
C TRP A 88 5.38 20.34 10.64
N LEU A 89 5.45 19.15 10.03
CA LEU A 89 5.55 19.00 8.58
C LEU A 89 4.34 19.63 7.85
N GLY A 90 3.13 19.44 8.38
CA GLY A 90 1.91 20.07 7.86
C GLY A 90 2.02 21.59 7.78
N ARG A 91 2.38 22.25 8.89
CA ARG A 91 2.58 23.70 8.92
C ARG A 91 3.69 24.16 7.97
N ALA A 92 4.76 23.37 7.85
CA ALA A 92 5.84 23.68 6.92
C ALA A 92 5.45 23.51 5.44
N ALA A 93 4.45 22.66 5.16
CA ALA A 93 3.93 22.38 3.82
C ALA A 93 2.91 23.42 3.32
N GLU A 94 2.48 24.36 4.18
CA GLU A 94 1.67 25.53 3.77
C GLU A 94 2.45 26.52 2.88
N ARG A 95 3.78 26.35 2.78
CA ARG A 95 4.60 27.14 1.87
C ARG A 95 4.28 26.76 0.42
N PRO A 96 4.15 27.74 -0.51
CA PRO A 96 3.85 27.48 -1.90
C PRO A 96 4.83 26.47 -2.51
N THR A 97 4.27 25.45 -3.17
CA THR A 97 5.00 24.59 -4.11
C THR A 97 4.88 25.14 -5.53
N PRO A 98 5.78 24.79 -6.46
CA PRO A 98 5.66 25.22 -7.85
C PRO A 98 4.37 24.76 -8.55
N LEU A 99 3.80 23.64 -8.10
CA LEU A 99 2.53 23.09 -8.58
C LEU A 99 1.42 23.38 -7.58
N ALA A 100 0.27 23.88 -8.03
CA ALA A 100 -0.90 24.06 -7.19
C ALA A 100 -1.56 22.71 -6.82
N SER A 101 -2.25 22.65 -5.68
CA SER A 101 -2.89 21.41 -5.20
C SER A 101 -3.87 20.83 -6.21
N GLU A 102 -4.74 21.65 -6.80
CA GLU A 102 -5.77 21.16 -7.72
C GLU A 102 -5.18 20.71 -9.07
N ASP A 103 -4.12 21.36 -9.55
CA ASP A 103 -3.37 20.90 -10.72
C ASP A 103 -2.69 19.55 -10.45
N PHE A 104 -2.16 19.36 -9.24
CA PHE A 104 -1.60 18.08 -8.82
C PHE A 104 -2.66 16.97 -8.76
N VAL A 105 -3.84 17.25 -8.19
CA VAL A 105 -4.97 16.32 -8.19
C VAL A 105 -5.37 15.95 -9.61
N THR A 106 -5.44 16.94 -10.51
CA THR A 106 -5.76 16.73 -11.93
C THR A 106 -4.71 15.84 -12.61
N LEU A 107 -3.43 16.12 -12.41
CA LEU A 107 -2.33 15.30 -12.95
C LEU A 107 -2.41 13.85 -12.46
N VAL A 108 -2.61 13.63 -11.16
CA VAL A 108 -2.72 12.29 -10.58
C VAL A 108 -3.96 11.57 -11.10
N THR A 109 -5.08 12.27 -11.25
CA THR A 109 -6.34 11.73 -11.78
C THR A 109 -6.18 11.23 -13.21
N ARG A 110 -5.48 11.99 -14.06
CA ARG A 110 -5.11 11.56 -15.42
C ARG A 110 -4.16 10.35 -15.38
N ALA A 111 -3.22 10.33 -14.44
CA ALA A 111 -2.25 9.24 -14.30
C ALA A 111 -2.92 7.91 -13.90
N ILE A 112 -3.91 7.91 -13.02
CA ILE A 112 -4.66 6.70 -12.66
C ILE A 112 -5.60 6.26 -13.79
N GLY A 113 -6.16 7.20 -14.56
CA GLY A 113 -7.00 6.91 -15.73
C GLY A 113 -8.37 6.30 -15.41
N THR A 114 -8.82 6.36 -14.16
CA THR A 114 -10.15 5.93 -13.72
C THR A 114 -10.65 6.85 -12.62
N MET A 115 -11.97 7.06 -12.57
CA MET A 115 -12.66 7.76 -11.49
C MET A 115 -13.34 6.80 -10.52
N VAL A 116 -13.54 5.54 -10.93
CA VAL A 116 -14.23 4.53 -10.13
C VAL A 116 -13.27 3.98 -9.09
N TRP A 117 -13.66 4.07 -7.82
CA TRP A 117 -12.89 3.51 -6.72
C TRP A 117 -12.99 1.97 -6.74
N PRO A 118 -11.87 1.24 -6.91
CA PRO A 118 -11.91 -0.22 -6.81
C PRO A 118 -12.11 -0.64 -5.35
N GLU A 119 -13.17 -1.42 -5.07
CA GLU A 119 -13.52 -1.88 -3.72
C GLU A 119 -12.34 -2.39 -2.87
N PRO A 120 -11.40 -3.23 -3.37
CA PRO A 120 -10.32 -3.74 -2.52
C PRO A 120 -9.26 -2.69 -2.16
N LEU A 121 -9.27 -1.51 -2.79
CA LEU A 121 -8.22 -0.51 -2.64
C LEU A 121 -8.37 0.31 -1.36
N VAL A 122 -7.33 0.27 -0.53
CA VAL A 122 -7.11 1.15 0.62
C VAL A 122 -5.95 2.09 0.32
N VAL A 123 -6.19 3.39 0.32
CA VAL A 123 -5.17 4.42 0.09
C VAL A 123 -4.74 5.04 1.41
N SER A 124 -3.44 5.01 1.70
CA SER A 124 -2.90 5.58 2.94
C SER A 124 -2.45 7.03 2.77
N ALA A 125 -2.75 7.88 3.76
CA ALA A 125 -2.32 9.27 3.82
C ALA A 125 -2.07 9.68 5.29
N VAL A 126 -1.70 10.94 5.50
CA VAL A 126 -1.58 11.56 6.82
C VAL A 126 -2.43 12.81 6.88
N ASP A 127 -3.29 12.89 7.88
CA ASP A 127 -3.98 14.11 8.27
C ASP A 127 -3.00 15.04 8.99
N ALA A 128 -2.63 16.14 8.33
CA ALA A 128 -1.57 17.02 8.80
C ALA A 128 -2.01 17.83 10.04
N VAL A 129 -3.30 18.10 10.20
CA VAL A 129 -3.84 18.86 11.34
C VAL A 129 -3.91 17.98 12.59
N ALA A 130 -4.39 16.75 12.44
CA ALA A 130 -4.47 15.80 13.54
C ALA A 130 -3.10 15.20 13.88
N GLY A 131 -2.19 15.13 12.90
CA GLY A 131 -0.93 14.41 12.96
C GLY A 131 -1.14 12.90 13.05
N ARG A 132 -2.16 12.37 12.36
CA ARG A 132 -2.59 10.97 12.45
C ARG A 132 -2.68 10.34 11.06
N PRO A 133 -2.50 9.01 10.95
CA PRO A 133 -2.81 8.29 9.74
C PRO A 133 -4.26 8.52 9.29
N ALA A 134 -4.46 8.54 7.99
CA ALA A 134 -5.77 8.47 7.35
C ALA A 134 -5.76 7.35 6.31
N TYR A 135 -6.89 6.65 6.18
CA TYR A 135 -7.05 5.54 5.25
C TYR A 135 -8.34 5.76 4.48
N PHE A 136 -8.22 5.91 3.16
CA PHE A 136 -9.34 6.12 2.28
C PHE A 136 -9.72 4.80 1.60
N THR A 137 -11.02 4.58 1.46
CA THR A 137 -11.65 3.41 0.81
C THR A 137 -12.83 3.90 -0.05
N ALA A 138 -13.46 3.00 -0.81
CA ALA A 138 -14.66 3.33 -1.60
C ALA A 138 -15.79 3.97 -0.75
N ARG A 139 -15.84 3.63 0.55
CA ARG A 139 -16.84 4.13 1.50
C ARG A 139 -16.47 5.46 2.17
N SER A 140 -15.30 6.02 1.87
CA SER A 140 -14.83 7.24 2.53
C SER A 140 -15.50 8.51 2.01
N GLY A 141 -16.23 8.47 0.90
CA GLY A 141 -16.84 9.66 0.29
C GLY A 141 -15.84 10.63 -0.34
N VAL A 142 -14.61 10.16 -0.61
CA VAL A 142 -13.53 10.96 -1.21
C VAL A 142 -13.26 10.46 -2.63
N GLU A 143 -13.13 11.37 -3.58
CA GLU A 143 -12.76 11.02 -4.96
C GLU A 143 -11.41 10.30 -5.02
N LEU A 144 -11.32 9.24 -5.83
CA LEU A 144 -10.13 8.40 -5.96
C LEU A 144 -8.88 9.22 -6.30
N GLY A 145 -8.97 10.08 -7.32
CA GLY A 145 -7.86 10.93 -7.75
C GLY A 145 -7.31 11.82 -6.63
N ARG A 146 -8.21 12.41 -5.83
CA ARG A 146 -7.86 13.26 -4.69
C ARG A 146 -7.22 12.46 -3.55
N ALA A 147 -7.75 11.28 -3.22
CA ALA A 147 -7.17 10.42 -2.19
C ALA A 147 -5.77 9.91 -2.60
N VAL A 148 -5.59 9.50 -3.85
CA VAL A 148 -4.28 9.08 -4.38
C VAL A 148 -3.31 10.27 -4.41
N ALA A 149 -3.77 11.46 -4.79
CA ALA A 149 -2.95 12.67 -4.76
C ALA A 149 -2.50 13.00 -3.33
N ALA A 150 -3.39 12.94 -2.35
CA ALA A 150 -3.05 13.08 -0.94
C ALA A 150 -1.99 12.05 -0.49
N SER A 151 -2.12 10.80 -0.94
CA SER A 151 -1.14 9.74 -0.68
C SER A 151 0.24 10.04 -1.28
N CYS A 152 0.32 10.87 -2.31
CA CYS A 152 1.55 11.28 -3.00
C CYS A 152 2.06 12.67 -2.57
N ALA A 153 1.37 13.35 -1.65
CA ALA A 153 1.64 14.73 -1.24
C ALA A 153 2.85 14.84 -0.29
N MET A 154 4.05 14.56 -0.79
CA MET A 154 5.28 14.60 0.01
C MET A 154 5.67 16.07 0.32
N PRO A 155 5.75 16.47 1.61
CA PRO A 155 6.07 17.85 2.00
C PRO A 155 7.33 18.39 1.34
N GLY A 156 7.23 19.56 0.70
CA GLY A 156 8.34 20.22 0.02
C GLY A 156 8.68 19.66 -1.36
N VAL A 157 7.94 18.66 -1.84
CA VAL A 157 8.03 18.12 -3.21
C VAL A 157 6.71 18.35 -3.95
N MET A 158 5.60 17.92 -3.34
CA MET A 158 4.24 18.10 -3.86
C MET A 158 3.42 18.93 -2.86
N PRO A 159 2.42 19.70 -3.34
CA PRO A 159 1.53 20.44 -2.46
C PRO A 159 0.76 19.49 -1.53
N PRO A 160 0.44 19.91 -0.29
CA PRO A 160 -0.56 19.21 0.51
C PRO A 160 -1.91 19.23 -0.23
N VAL A 161 -2.66 18.12 -0.14
CA VAL A 161 -3.96 18.00 -0.79
C VAL A 161 -5.07 18.21 0.23
N THR A 162 -5.99 19.13 -0.08
CA THR A 162 -7.14 19.41 0.79
C THR A 162 -8.26 18.42 0.53
N ILE A 163 -8.73 17.77 1.60
CA ILE A 163 -9.93 16.93 1.65
C ILE A 163 -10.76 17.41 2.85
N ASP A 164 -12.05 17.71 2.63
CA ASP A 164 -12.97 18.22 3.66
C ASP A 164 -12.39 19.42 4.45
N GLY A 165 -11.74 20.34 3.74
CA GLY A 165 -11.13 21.54 4.32
C GLY A 165 -9.84 21.29 5.12
N ARG A 166 -9.27 20.08 5.06
CA ARG A 166 -8.08 19.70 5.84
C ARG A 166 -6.93 19.27 4.94
N PRO A 167 -5.68 19.72 5.19
CA PRO A 167 -4.53 19.32 4.42
C PRO A 167 -4.08 17.89 4.77
N PHE A 168 -3.88 17.07 3.73
CA PHE A 168 -3.33 15.73 3.82
C PHE A 168 -1.96 15.65 3.13
N LEU A 169 -1.11 14.78 3.69
CA LEU A 169 0.25 14.52 3.26
C LEU A 169 0.45 13.04 2.92
N ASP A 170 1.57 12.74 2.25
CA ASP A 170 1.97 11.41 1.82
C ASP A 170 1.93 10.37 2.97
N GLY A 171 1.31 9.21 2.71
CA GLY A 171 1.16 8.11 3.66
C GLY A 171 2.50 7.47 4.08
N GLY A 172 3.54 7.63 3.27
CA GLY A 172 4.93 7.23 3.51
C GLY A 172 5.54 7.83 4.78
N LEU A 173 5.03 9.01 5.21
CA LEU A 173 5.44 9.66 6.46
C LEU A 173 5.08 8.82 7.70
N ARG A 174 4.04 7.97 7.60
CA ARG A 174 3.68 6.99 8.63
C ARG A 174 4.59 5.77 8.55
N SER A 175 4.63 5.13 7.38
CA SER A 175 5.45 3.97 7.06
C SER A 175 5.65 3.93 5.54
N PRO A 176 6.86 3.57 5.04
CA PRO A 176 7.11 3.46 3.61
C PRO A 176 6.16 2.51 2.86
N ALA A 177 5.66 1.45 3.51
CA ALA A 177 4.76 0.49 2.88
C ALA A 177 3.37 0.39 3.52
N ASN A 178 3.23 0.71 4.81
CA ASN A 178 1.99 0.48 5.56
C ASN A 178 1.51 -0.98 5.49
N ALA A 179 2.45 -1.93 5.55
CA ALA A 179 2.16 -3.35 5.40
C ALA A 179 1.23 -3.88 6.50
N ASP A 180 1.28 -3.27 7.69
CA ASP A 180 0.40 -3.60 8.81
C ASP A 180 -1.10 -3.40 8.52
N LEU A 181 -1.48 -2.65 7.47
CA LEU A 181 -2.88 -2.55 7.02
C LEU A 181 -3.42 -3.83 6.36
N ALA A 182 -2.54 -4.80 6.10
CA ALA A 182 -2.90 -6.16 5.71
C ALA A 182 -3.24 -7.07 6.90
N ALA A 183 -3.31 -6.54 8.13
CA ALA A 183 -3.76 -7.31 9.29
C ALA A 183 -5.13 -7.95 9.04
N GLY A 184 -5.27 -9.21 9.48
CA GLY A 184 -6.42 -10.06 9.23
C GLY A 184 -6.39 -10.81 7.88
N CYS A 185 -5.41 -10.55 7.00
CA CYS A 185 -5.23 -11.35 5.80
C CYS A 185 -4.34 -12.58 6.07
N ARG A 186 -4.77 -13.76 5.60
CA ARG A 186 -3.97 -15.00 5.71
C ARG A 186 -2.71 -14.98 4.86
N ARG A 187 -2.77 -14.34 3.68
CA ARG A 187 -1.68 -14.30 2.70
C ARG A 187 -1.39 -12.87 2.31
N VAL A 188 -0.12 -12.46 2.39
CA VAL A 188 0.28 -11.09 2.14
C VAL A 188 1.53 -11.04 1.28
N LEU A 189 1.38 -10.51 0.06
CA LEU A 189 2.50 -10.04 -0.74
C LEU A 189 2.73 -8.54 -0.47
N VAL A 190 3.93 -8.19 -0.03
CA VAL A 190 4.38 -6.81 0.19
C VAL A 190 5.46 -6.45 -0.82
N LEU A 191 5.19 -5.45 -1.66
CA LEU A 191 6.16 -4.87 -2.58
C LEU A 191 6.61 -3.52 -2.03
N ALA A 192 7.89 -3.40 -1.66
CA ALA A 192 8.45 -2.26 -0.96
C ALA A 192 9.61 -1.63 -1.75
N PRO A 193 9.33 -0.66 -2.65
CA PRO A 193 10.37 0.04 -3.38
C PRO A 193 11.29 0.85 -2.46
N GLN A 194 10.74 1.29 -1.32
CA GLN A 194 11.50 1.84 -0.20
C GLN A 194 11.18 1.11 1.10
N GLY A 195 12.22 0.75 1.84
CA GLY A 195 12.08 0.11 3.16
C GLY A 195 12.69 0.89 4.32
N ARG A 196 13.35 2.02 4.04
CA ARG A 196 14.16 2.73 5.04
C ARG A 196 13.30 3.60 5.94
N SER A 197 13.49 3.43 7.24
CA SER A 197 13.01 4.36 8.27
C SER A 197 13.96 4.34 9.45
N VAL A 198 14.16 5.48 10.11
CA VAL A 198 14.94 5.57 11.36
C VAL A 198 14.31 4.67 12.43
N ARG A 199 12.98 4.66 12.52
CA ARG A 199 12.25 3.83 13.47
C ARG A 199 11.96 2.45 12.87
N SER A 200 12.49 1.40 13.49
CA SER A 200 12.33 0.01 13.05
C SER A 200 10.86 -0.38 12.87
N VAL A 201 9.98 0.03 13.78
CA VAL A 201 8.53 -0.28 13.77
C VAL A 201 7.79 0.20 12.52
N ARG A 202 8.37 1.13 11.77
CA ARG A 202 7.79 1.67 10.52
C ARG A 202 8.28 0.92 9.28
N ARG A 203 9.34 0.13 9.39
CA ARG A 203 9.97 -0.55 8.26
C ARG A 203 9.06 -1.68 7.76
N PRO A 204 8.97 -1.91 6.44
CA PRO A 204 8.19 -3.02 5.90
C PRO A 204 8.61 -4.38 6.46
N SER A 205 9.91 -4.59 6.74
CA SER A 205 10.41 -5.83 7.34
C SER A 205 9.87 -6.09 8.75
N TYR A 206 9.80 -5.06 9.59
CA TYR A 206 9.21 -5.18 10.93
C TYR A 206 7.71 -5.48 10.86
N GLN A 207 7.00 -4.76 9.99
CA GLN A 207 5.55 -4.96 9.81
C GLN A 207 5.24 -6.34 9.21
N ALA A 208 6.03 -6.81 8.26
CA ALA A 208 5.93 -8.17 7.72
C ALA A 208 6.19 -9.23 8.79
N ALA A 209 7.19 -9.04 9.66
CA ALA A 209 7.45 -9.95 10.78
C ALA A 209 6.28 -9.98 11.78
N ARG A 210 5.65 -8.84 12.05
CA ARG A 210 4.45 -8.74 12.90
C ARG A 210 3.27 -9.51 12.32
N LEU A 211 3.00 -9.34 11.02
CA LEU A 211 1.95 -10.10 10.33
C LEU A 211 2.21 -11.61 10.37
N ARG A 212 3.48 -12.05 10.20
CA ARG A 212 3.83 -13.48 10.36
C ARG A 212 3.57 -13.98 11.77
N ALA A 213 3.92 -13.19 12.78
CA ALA A 213 3.63 -13.53 14.18
C ALA A 213 2.12 -13.58 14.50
N GLU A 214 1.29 -12.94 13.67
CA GLU A 214 -0.17 -12.98 13.74
C GLU A 214 -0.78 -14.11 12.88
N GLY A 215 0.06 -14.98 12.30
CA GLY A 215 -0.37 -16.16 11.55
C GLY A 215 -0.49 -15.96 10.03
N ALA A 216 -0.07 -14.81 9.49
CA ALA A 216 -0.09 -14.58 8.06
C ALA A 216 1.13 -15.18 7.35
N GLU A 217 0.92 -15.79 6.19
CA GLU A 217 1.98 -16.13 5.24
C GLU A 217 2.38 -14.86 4.47
N VAL A 218 3.61 -14.38 4.66
CA VAL A 218 4.06 -13.10 4.10
C VAL A 218 5.27 -13.28 3.19
N ILE A 219 5.16 -12.81 1.95
CA ILE A 219 6.30 -12.57 1.06
C ILE A 219 6.56 -11.06 1.02
N LEU A 220 7.77 -10.66 1.41
CA LEU A 220 8.23 -9.27 1.31
C LEU A 220 9.30 -9.19 0.22
N VAL A 221 9.02 -8.38 -0.80
CA VAL A 221 9.96 -8.03 -1.86
C VAL A 221 10.37 -6.58 -1.64
N ALA A 222 11.65 -6.34 -1.37
CA ALA A 222 12.19 -5.00 -1.20
C ALA A 222 13.21 -4.69 -2.29
N ALA A 223 13.29 -3.44 -2.74
CA ALA A 223 14.34 -3.03 -3.67
C ALA A 223 15.72 -3.12 -2.97
N GLU A 224 16.68 -3.79 -3.62
CA GLU A 224 18.05 -3.95 -3.12
C GLU A 224 18.80 -2.61 -3.02
N HIS A 225 18.62 -1.78 -4.05
CA HIS A 225 19.21 -0.46 -4.15
C HIS A 225 18.09 0.59 -4.28
N PRO A 226 17.40 0.95 -3.18
CA PRO A 226 16.42 2.02 -3.23
C PRO A 226 17.15 3.31 -3.61
N GLY A 227 16.87 3.84 -4.79
CA GLY A 227 17.56 5.02 -5.33
C GLY A 227 17.51 6.19 -4.35
N VAL A 228 18.63 6.91 -4.19
CA VAL A 228 18.71 8.07 -3.29
C VAL A 228 17.82 9.22 -3.79
N ASN A 229 17.68 9.35 -5.11
CA ASN A 229 16.79 10.33 -5.75
C ASN A 229 15.61 9.63 -6.42
N VAL A 230 14.50 9.56 -5.70
CA VAL A 230 13.28 8.86 -6.11
C VAL A 230 12.49 9.57 -7.21
N MET A 231 12.89 10.79 -7.55
CA MET A 231 12.32 11.61 -8.63
C MET A 231 13.24 11.66 -9.88
N SER A 232 14.30 10.84 -9.91
CA SER A 232 15.25 10.84 -11.02
C SER A 232 14.70 10.14 -12.27
N ALA A 233 14.52 10.89 -13.35
CA ALA A 233 14.18 10.34 -14.67
C ALA A 233 15.24 9.37 -15.19
N ALA A 234 16.53 9.71 -14.99
CA ALA A 234 17.65 8.89 -15.41
C ALA A 234 17.69 7.51 -14.70
N ALA A 235 17.09 7.40 -13.50
CA ALA A 235 17.06 6.17 -12.73
C ALA A 235 15.88 5.25 -13.07
N LEU A 236 14.90 5.69 -13.89
CA LEU A 236 13.67 4.94 -14.14
C LEU A 236 13.90 3.61 -14.83
N ALA A 237 14.77 3.58 -15.85
CA ALA A 237 15.07 2.36 -16.59
C ALA A 237 15.74 1.30 -15.69
N GLY A 238 16.74 1.72 -14.91
CA GLY A 238 17.41 0.85 -13.95
C GLY A 238 16.48 0.38 -12.83
N ALA A 239 15.61 1.25 -12.33
CA ALA A 239 14.61 0.88 -11.34
C ALA A 239 13.62 -0.17 -11.89
N ARG A 240 13.17 -0.03 -13.14
CA ARG A 240 12.30 -1.04 -13.78
C ARG A 240 12.99 -2.38 -13.97
N GLU A 241 14.25 -2.40 -14.42
CA GLU A 241 14.99 -3.67 -14.57
C GLU A 241 15.24 -4.33 -13.21
N SER A 242 15.64 -3.57 -12.20
CA SER A 242 15.76 -4.10 -10.82
C SER A 242 14.43 -4.65 -10.31
N GLY A 243 13.32 -4.01 -10.63
CA GLY A 243 11.97 -4.52 -10.35
C GLY A 243 11.69 -5.85 -11.03
N ARG A 244 11.98 -5.96 -12.33
CA ARG A 244 11.84 -7.23 -13.05
C ARG A 244 12.70 -8.34 -12.47
N HIS A 245 13.95 -8.05 -12.13
CA HIS A 245 14.82 -9.04 -11.48
C HIS A 245 14.22 -9.53 -10.16
N ALA A 246 13.74 -8.62 -9.31
CA ALA A 246 13.09 -8.96 -8.05
C ALA A 246 11.77 -9.72 -8.25
N GLY A 247 10.98 -9.39 -9.28
CA GLY A 247 9.77 -10.12 -9.64
C GLY A 247 10.07 -11.56 -10.07
N ARG A 248 11.03 -11.76 -10.97
CA ARG A 248 11.48 -13.10 -11.42
C ARG A 248 11.96 -13.96 -10.27
N SER A 249 12.73 -13.40 -9.34
CA SER A 249 13.29 -14.17 -8.23
C SER A 249 12.23 -14.70 -7.25
N VAL A 250 11.06 -14.07 -7.19
CA VAL A 250 9.96 -14.50 -6.30
C VAL A 250 8.76 -15.11 -7.02
N ALA A 251 8.74 -15.16 -8.35
CA ALA A 251 7.56 -15.55 -9.13
C ALA A 251 7.01 -16.93 -8.75
N ALA A 252 7.88 -17.92 -8.52
CA ALA A 252 7.46 -19.25 -8.10
C ALA A 252 6.81 -19.25 -6.71
N ALA A 253 7.47 -18.62 -5.72
CA ALA A 253 6.96 -18.53 -4.35
C ALA A 253 5.66 -17.71 -4.26
N VAL A 254 5.55 -16.63 -5.04
CA VAL A 254 4.31 -15.83 -5.12
C VAL A 254 3.20 -16.67 -5.73
N ARG A 255 3.45 -17.43 -6.79
CA ARG A 255 2.44 -18.31 -7.40
C ARG A 255 1.91 -19.31 -6.37
N GLU A 256 2.80 -20.00 -5.67
CA GLU A 256 2.45 -20.94 -4.60
C GLU A 256 1.58 -20.28 -3.52
N LEU A 257 2.01 -19.14 -2.99
CA LEU A 257 1.23 -18.36 -2.03
C LEU A 257 -0.17 -18.00 -2.58
N TRP A 258 -0.25 -17.51 -3.82
CA TRP A 258 -1.48 -16.99 -4.41
C TRP A 258 -2.49 -18.08 -4.78
N THR A 259 -2.02 -19.25 -5.20
CA THR A 259 -2.87 -20.37 -5.61
C THR A 259 -3.18 -21.36 -4.48
N ALA A 260 -2.50 -21.28 -3.33
CA ALA A 260 -2.76 -22.15 -2.19
C ALA A 260 -4.23 -22.09 -1.73
N THR A 261 -4.95 -23.20 -1.89
CA THR A 261 -6.32 -23.39 -1.42
C THR A 261 -6.37 -23.34 0.11
N PRO A 262 -7.47 -22.87 0.73
CA PRO A 262 -7.52 -22.62 2.18
C PRO A 262 -7.34 -23.85 3.10
N ASP A 263 -7.33 -25.08 2.59
CA ASP A 263 -7.42 -26.29 3.42
C ASP A 263 -6.19 -27.19 3.28
N SER A 264 -5.22 -26.99 4.17
CA SER A 264 -4.35 -28.08 4.65
C SER A 264 -3.98 -27.81 6.11
N VAL A 265 -5.00 -27.78 6.98
CA VAL A 265 -4.79 -28.00 8.42
C VAL A 265 -4.92 -29.51 8.65
N PRO A 266 -3.84 -30.23 9.02
CA PRO A 266 -3.97 -31.62 9.46
C PRO A 266 -4.54 -31.60 10.88
N GLY A 267 -5.84 -31.85 11.01
CA GLY A 267 -6.49 -31.87 12.32
C GLY A 267 -8.01 -31.78 12.30
N SER A 268 -8.69 -32.58 11.48
CA SER A 268 -10.09 -32.93 11.74
C SER A 268 -10.17 -34.43 12.01
N VAL A 269 -10.43 -34.76 13.26
CA VAL A 269 -10.87 -36.11 13.66
C VAL A 269 -12.23 -36.35 12.99
N PRO A 270 -12.46 -37.50 12.33
CA PRO A 270 -13.74 -37.76 11.70
C PRO A 270 -14.84 -37.83 12.77
N ASP A 271 -15.90 -37.07 12.50
CA ASP A 271 -17.14 -37.00 13.27
C ASP A 271 -17.76 -38.41 13.35
N ALA A 272 -17.78 -39.00 14.54
CA ALA A 272 -18.46 -40.25 14.81
C ALA A 272 -19.96 -39.95 14.89
N GLY A 273 -20.69 -40.33 13.84
CA GLY A 273 -22.16 -40.20 13.78
C GLY A 273 -22.85 -40.88 14.97
N PRO A 274 -24.10 -40.47 15.29
CA PRO A 274 -24.76 -40.86 16.52
C PRO A 274 -25.09 -42.35 16.52
N ALA A 275 -24.64 -43.05 17.57
CA ALA A 275 -25.04 -44.42 17.85
C ALA A 275 -26.54 -44.46 18.14
N HIS A 276 -27.27 -45.26 17.37
CA HIS A 276 -28.63 -45.68 17.65
C HIS A 276 -28.67 -46.45 18.97
N ASP A 277 -29.34 -45.90 19.98
CA ASP A 277 -29.74 -46.65 21.17
C ASP A 277 -31.13 -47.24 20.91
N ARG A 278 -31.19 -48.57 20.82
CA ARG A 278 -32.42 -49.37 20.84
C ARG A 278 -32.32 -50.23 22.09
N ASP A 279 -33.10 -49.92 23.13
CA ASP A 279 -33.98 -50.88 23.79
C ASP A 279 -34.59 -50.30 25.07
N ALA A 280 -35.92 -50.17 25.08
CA ALA A 280 -36.77 -50.56 26.21
C ALA A 280 -38.22 -50.58 25.72
N GLY A 281 -38.71 -51.79 25.45
CA GLY A 281 -40.09 -52.04 25.10
C GLY A 281 -41.01 -52.10 26.32
N SER A 282 -42.24 -51.65 26.06
CA SER A 282 -43.53 -52.24 26.46
C SER A 282 -43.97 -52.26 27.92
N ALA A 283 -45.07 -51.54 28.18
CA ALA A 283 -46.31 -51.93 28.89
C ALA A 283 -46.92 -50.70 29.59
N ILE A 284 -48.21 -50.38 29.70
CA ILE A 284 -49.51 -51.01 29.40
C ILE A 284 -50.62 -49.94 29.73
N VAL A 285 -51.78 -50.00 29.04
CA VAL A 285 -53.17 -49.61 29.44
C VAL A 285 -53.68 -48.15 29.43
N ASP A 286 -54.58 -47.91 28.46
CA ASP A 286 -55.97 -47.39 28.51
C ASP A 286 -56.39 -46.18 29.39
N GLY A 287 -56.81 -45.12 28.68
CA GLY A 287 -58.16 -44.51 28.68
C GLY A 287 -58.92 -44.18 29.98
N ARG A 288 -59.18 -42.88 30.16
CA ARG A 288 -60.27 -42.22 30.94
C ARG A 288 -60.28 -42.38 32.46
#